data_AF-A0A934X648-F1
#
_entry.id   AF-A0A934X648-F1
#
_cell.length_a   1.000
_cell.length_b   1.000
_cell.length_c   1.000
_cell.angle_alpha   90.00
_cell.angle_beta   90.00
_cell.angle_gamma   90.00
#
_symmetry.space_group_name_H-M   'P 1'
#
loop_
_entity.id
_entity.type
_entity.pdbx_description
1 polymer ?
#
loop_
_entity_poly.entity_id
_entity_poly.type
_entity_poly.pdbx_seq_one_letter_code
_entity_poly.pdbx_strand_id
1 'polypeptide(L)' 'MRTTLSIDDDVLEAVKERARREDRTAGEVLSDLARAALTQPASGRRTVRNGFTVLAPRGRTVTNSLVERLRDEDGS' A
#
# COMPACT_ATOMS: atom_id res chain seq x y z
N MET A 1 1.86 25.84 2.17
CA MET A 1 0.63 26.61 2.50
C MET A 1 0.36 26.43 3.99
N ARG A 2 -0.19 27.43 4.70
CA ARG A 2 -0.62 27.28 6.10
C ARG A 2 -2.12 26.99 6.11
N THR A 3 -2.50 25.80 6.56
CA THR A 3 -3.89 25.33 6.65
C THR A 3 -4.07 24.68 8.02
N THR A 4 -5.26 24.81 8.60
CA THR A 4 -5.65 24.11 9.82
C THR A 4 -6.38 22.81 9.45
N LEU A 5 -5.90 21.69 9.96
CA LEU A 5 -6.45 20.35 9.70
C LEU A 5 -6.65 19.66 11.04
N SER A 6 -7.74 18.89 11.18
CA SER A 6 -7.88 17.95 12.28
C SER A 6 -7.15 16.67 11.91
N ILE A 7 -6.31 16.16 12.82
CA ILE A 7 -5.55 14.92 12.65
C ILE A 7 -5.63 14.13 13.95
N ASP A 8 -5.61 12.81 13.84
CA ASP A 8 -5.58 11.93 15.00
C ASP A 8 -4.26 12.08 15.78
N ASP A 9 -4.32 11.88 17.10
CA ASP A 9 -3.18 12.08 18.00
C ASP A 9 -2.02 11.13 17.69
N ASP A 10 -2.31 9.88 17.34
CA ASP A 10 -1.32 8.86 16.97
C ASP A 10 -0.56 9.23 15.69
N VAL A 11 -1.27 9.78 14.70
CA VAL A 11 -0.68 10.28 13.46
C VAL A 11 0.23 11.48 13.76
N LEU A 12 -0.21 12.42 14.60
CA LEU A 12 0.61 13.58 14.98
C LEU A 12 1.88 13.18 15.73
N GLU A 13 1.79 12.22 16.65
CA GLU A 13 2.96 11.67 17.36
C GLU A 13 3.95 11.02 16.39
N ALA A 14 3.47 10.15 15.50
CA ALA A 14 4.30 9.47 14.51
C ALA A 14 5.03 10.45 13.58
N VAL A 15 4.34 11.51 13.13
CA VAL A 15 4.93 12.56 12.31
C VAL A 15 5.99 13.33 13.09
N LYS A 16 5.74 13.68 14.37
CA LYS A 16 6.71 14.39 15.21
C LYS A 16 7.98 13.57 15.45
N GLU A 17 7.84 12.27 15.71
CA GLU A 17 9.00 11.38 15.85
C GLU A 17 9.84 11.36 14.57
N ARG A 18 9.19 11.19 13.42
CA ARG A 18 9.87 11.16 12.13
C ARG A 18 10.55 12.48 11.80
N ALA A 19 9.88 13.60 12.07
CA ALA A 19 10.42 14.95 11.90
C ALA A 19 11.69 15.18 12.73
N ARG A 20 11.73 14.69 13.97
CA ARG A 20 12.95 14.75 14.83
C ARG A 20 14.10 13.92 14.26
N ARG A 21 13.82 12.74 13.70
CA ARG A 21 14.85 11.87 13.10
C ARG A 21 15.43 12.44 11.80
N GLU A 22 14.62 13.18 11.05
CA GLU A 22 15.00 13.77 9.76
C GLU A 22 15.51 15.22 9.87
N ASP A 23 15.49 15.84 11.06
CA ASP A 23 15.78 17.27 11.31
C ASP A 23 14.89 18.22 10.47
N ARG A 24 13.59 17.90 10.40
CA ARG A 24 12.59 18.63 9.60
C ARG A 24 11.41 19.05 10.46
N THR A 25 10.56 19.96 9.96
CA THR A 25 9.33 20.30 10.68
C THR A 25 8.24 19.23 10.47
N ALA A 26 7.35 19.07 11.46
CA ALA A 26 6.22 18.15 11.37
C ALA A 26 5.30 18.45 10.16
N GLY A 27 5.13 19.73 9.82
CA GLY A 27 4.33 20.15 8.67
C GLY A 27 4.95 19.75 7.33
N GLU A 28 6.28 19.82 7.19
CA GLU A 28 6.98 19.37 5.98
C GLU A 28 6.88 17.85 5.80
N VAL A 29 7.13 17.10 6.87
CA VAL A 29 7.02 15.62 6.84
C VAL A 29 5.59 15.20 6.52
N LEU A 30 4.58 15.81 7.14
CA LEU A 30 3.18 15.51 6.85
C LEU A 30 2.80 15.87 5.41
N SER A 31 3.28 17.02 4.90
CA SER A 31 3.01 17.42 3.52
C SER A 31 3.62 16.46 2.51
N ASP A 32 4.82 15.94 2.77
CA ASP A 32 5.47 14.96 1.91
C ASP A 32 4.75 13.61 1.95
N LEU A 33 4.35 13.15 3.13
CA LEU A 33 3.56 11.93 3.30
C LEU A 33 2.23 12.02 2.56
N ALA A 34 1.51 13.13 2.72
CA ALA A 34 0.25 13.38 2.02
C ALA A 34 0.47 13.44 0.50
N ARG A 35 1.53 14.12 0.04
CA ARG A 35 1.88 14.16 -1.38
C ARG A 35 2.14 12.76 -1.91
N ALA A 36 2.97 11.96 -1.22
CA ALA A 36 3.27 10.60 -1.62
C ALA A 36 1.99 9.75 -1.69
N ALA A 37 1.09 9.84 -0.70
CA ALA A 37 -0.16 9.11 -0.72
C ALA A 37 -1.10 9.53 -1.87
N LEU A 38 -1.12 10.81 -2.23
CA LEU A 38 -1.98 11.36 -3.29
C LEU A 38 -1.41 11.19 -4.69
N THR A 39 -0.08 11.15 -4.86
CA THR A 39 0.58 11.02 -6.16
C THR A 39 0.99 9.59 -6.47
N GLN A 40 1.13 8.74 -5.46
CA GLN A 40 1.40 7.33 -5.68
C GLN A 40 0.14 6.69 -6.28
N PRO A 41 0.24 6.12 -7.50
CA PRO A 41 -0.90 5.42 -8.07
C PRO A 41 -1.29 4.33 -7.08
N ALA A 42 -2.56 4.30 -6.67
CA ALA A 42 -3.09 3.27 -5.79
C ALA A 42 -2.58 1.93 -6.31
N SER A 43 -1.68 1.30 -5.57
CA SER A 43 -1.05 0.05 -6.01
C SER A 43 -2.03 -1.11 -5.82
N GLY A 44 -3.19 -1.02 -6.46
CA GLY A 44 -3.74 -2.13 -7.23
C GLY A 44 -3.06 -2.13 -8.60
N ARG A 45 -1.73 -2.22 -8.66
CA ARG A 45 -1.01 -2.24 -9.94
C ARG A 45 -1.33 -3.54 -10.66
N ARG A 46 -2.38 -3.52 -11.49
CA ARG A 46 -2.61 -4.51 -12.56
C ARG A 46 -1.32 -4.57 -13.36
N THR A 47 -0.48 -5.54 -13.01
CA THR A 47 0.83 -5.69 -13.63
C THR A 47 0.55 -6.39 -14.95
N VAL A 48 0.68 -5.70 -16.07
CA VAL A 48 0.57 -6.39 -17.36
C VAL A 48 1.90 -7.10 -17.59
N ARG A 49 1.89 -8.43 -17.56
CA ARG A 49 3.07 -9.27 -17.82
C ARG A 49 2.78 -10.13 -19.03
N ASN A 50 3.62 -10.05 -20.06
CA ASN A 50 3.50 -10.81 -21.31
C ASN A 50 2.12 -10.65 -22.00
N GLY A 51 1.54 -9.43 -21.96
CA GLY A 51 0.22 -9.16 -22.56
C GLY A 51 -0.98 -9.56 -21.68
N PHE A 52 -0.77 -10.17 -20.52
CA PHE A 52 -1.84 -10.56 -19.60
C PHE A 52 -1.92 -9.64 -18.39
N THR A 53 -3.14 -9.32 -17.97
CA THR A 53 -3.39 -8.58 -16.73
C THR A 53 -3.18 -9.50 -15.53
N VAL A 54 -2.15 -9.22 -14.72
CA VAL A 54 -1.94 -9.93 -13.44
C VAL A 54 -2.92 -9.39 -12.40
N LEU A 55 -3.66 -10.30 -11.80
CA LEU A 55 -4.57 -10.01 -10.68
C LEU A 55 -3.77 -9.74 -9.41
N ALA A 56 -4.26 -8.84 -8.56
CA ALA A 56 -3.64 -8.57 -7.27
C ALA A 56 -3.63 -9.84 -6.40
N PRO A 57 -2.55 -10.09 -5.62
CA PRO A 57 -2.49 -11.23 -4.72
C PRO A 57 -3.62 -11.18 -3.69
N ARG A 58 -4.38 -12.27 -3.55
CA ARG A 58 -5.54 -12.37 -2.64
C ARG A 58 -5.19 -12.90 -1.25
N GLY A 59 -3.91 -12.92 -0.88
CA GLY A 59 -3.43 -13.34 0.44
C GLY A 59 -3.63 -14.84 0.77
N ARG A 60 -4.08 -15.67 -0.18
CA ARG A 60 -4.21 -17.11 0.02
C ARG A 60 -2.92 -17.84 -0.38
N THR A 61 -2.39 -18.66 0.53
CA THR A 61 -1.28 -19.57 0.25
C THR A 61 -1.75 -20.66 -0.69
N VAL A 62 -1.13 -20.77 -1.86
CA VAL A 62 -1.41 -21.83 -2.84
C VAL A 62 -0.34 -22.90 -2.72
N THR A 63 -0.75 -24.15 -2.47
CA THR A 63 0.14 -25.31 -2.38
C THR A 63 -0.08 -26.26 -3.57
N ASN A 64 0.90 -27.10 -3.88
CA ASN A 64 0.79 -28.07 -4.98
C ASN A 64 -0.41 -29.01 -4.79
N SER A 65 -0.60 -29.51 -3.57
CA SER A 65 -1.74 -30.35 -3.19
C SER A 65 -3.12 -29.68 -3.40
N LEU A 66 -3.20 -28.35 -3.35
CA LEU A 66 -4.42 -27.61 -3.67
C LEU A 66 -4.64 -27.57 -5.18
N VAL A 67 -3.58 -27.36 -5.96
CA VAL A 67 -3.64 -27.32 -7.43
C VAL A 67 -4.07 -28.68 -7.99
N GLU A 68 -3.51 -29.76 -7.47
CA GLU A 68 -3.82 -31.12 -7.93
C GLU A 68 -5.29 -31.48 -7.68
N ARG A 69 -5.80 -31.21 -6.47
CA ARG A 69 -7.24 -31.42 -6.18
C ARG A 69 -8.15 -30.66 -7.12
N LEU A 70 -7.89 -29.37 -7.35
CA LEU A 70 -8.72 -28.55 -8.24
C LEU A 70 -8.68 -29.06 -9.69
N ARG A 71 -7.54 -29.57 -10.15
CA ARG A 71 -7.43 -30.16 -11.50
C ARG A 71 -8.25 -31.44 -11.65
N ASP A 72 -8.26 -32.27 -10.61
CA ASP A 72 -9.05 -33.51 -10.61
C ASP A 72 -10.55 -33.22 -10.50
N GLU A 73 -10.94 -32.16 -9.76
CA GLU A 73 -12.32 -31.73 -9.57
C GLU A 73 -12.92 -31.04 -10.83
N ASP A 74 -12.17 -30.16 -11.50
CA ASP A 74 -12.63 -29.44 -12.71
C ASP A 74 -12.42 -30.25 -14.01
N GLY A 75 -11.71 -31.37 -13.95
CA GLY A 75 -11.37 -32.22 -15.10
C GLY A 75 -12.39 -33.29 -15.49
N SER A 76 -13.62 -33.22 -14.98
CA SER A 76 -14.73 -34.15 -15.29
C SER A 76 -15.72 -33.61 -16.32
#